data_AF-A0A7X3QLM4-F1
#
_entry.id   AF-A0A7X3QLM4-F1
#
_cell.length_a   1.000
_cell.length_b   1.000
_cell.length_c   1.000
_cell.angle_alpha   90.00
_cell.angle_beta   90.00
_cell.angle_gamma   90.00
#
_symmetry.space_group_name_H-M   'P 1'
#
loop_
_entity.id
_entity.type
_entity.pdbx_description
1 polymer ?
#
loop_
_entity_poly.entity_id
_entity_poly.type
_entity_poly.pdbx_seq_one_letter_code
_entity_poly.pdbx_strand_id
1 'polypeptide(L)' 'MIMFKACPRCQGDMHQNRDMYGEYRECLMCGYMADIRKPSLFSMEPVPAPAPIQKKVSKRPARARTSAIRAA' A
#
# COMPACT_ATOMS: atom_id res chain seq x y z
N MET A 1 -6.08 19.44 -20.35
CA MET A 1 -6.84 19.98 -19.18
C MET A 1 -6.11 21.22 -18.68
N ILE A 2 -6.82 22.31 -18.35
CA ILE A 2 -6.20 23.52 -17.79
C ILE A 2 -6.50 23.59 -16.29
N MET A 3 -5.46 23.85 -15.48
CA MET A 3 -5.51 23.99 -14.04
C MET A 3 -5.15 25.43 -13.67
N PHE A 4 -6.13 26.18 -13.17
CA PHE A 4 -5.92 27.57 -12.80
C PHE A 4 -5.13 27.70 -11.51
N LYS A 5 -4.21 28.66 -11.45
CA LYS A 5 -3.39 28.97 -10.25
C LYS A 5 -2.65 27.75 -9.65
N ALA A 6 -2.36 26.74 -10.46
CA ALA A 6 -1.78 25.48 -10.01
C ALA A 6 -0.25 25.45 -10.01
N CYS A 7 0.42 26.42 -10.64
CA CYS A 7 1.88 26.42 -10.71
C CYS A 7 2.50 26.75 -9.35
N PRO A 8 3.40 25.89 -8.80
CA PRO A 8 4.05 26.14 -7.51
C PRO A 8 5.10 27.27 -7.56
N ARG A 9 5.56 27.67 -8.74
CA ARG A 9 6.59 28.72 -8.90
C ARG A 9 6.00 30.12 -8.99
N CYS A 10 5.01 30.31 -9.87
CA CYS A 10 4.47 31.64 -10.18
C CYS A 10 2.98 31.80 -9.87
N GLN A 11 2.32 30.78 -9.33
CA GLN A 11 0.86 30.75 -9.15
C GLN A 11 0.09 31.04 -10.44
N GLY A 12 0.67 30.69 -11.58
CA GLY A 12 0.03 30.75 -12.88
C GLY A 12 -0.74 29.48 -13.23
N ASP A 13 -1.29 29.49 -14.43
CA ASP A 13 -2.08 28.37 -14.94
C ASP A 13 -1.16 27.29 -15.51
N MET A 14 -1.53 26.03 -15.26
CA MET A 14 -0.85 24.88 -15.83
C MET A 14 -1.74 24.18 -16.86
N HIS A 15 -1.12 23.73 -17.94
CA HIS A 15 -1.75 22.92 -18.97
C HIS A 15 -1.21 21.48 -18.88
N GLN A 16 -2.12 20.51 -18.83
CA GLN A 16 -1.76 19.08 -18.94
C GLN A 16 -1.67 18.68 -20.40
N ASN A 17 -0.52 18.15 -20.79
CA ASN A 17 -0.17 17.73 -22.14
C ASN A 17 0.42 16.30 -22.13
N ARG A 18 0.62 15.71 -23.31
CA ARG A 18 1.13 14.35 -23.48
C ARG A 18 2.11 14.26 -24.64
N ASP A 19 3.24 13.62 -24.42
CA ASP A 19 4.26 13.32 -25.43
C ASP A 19 4.52 11.81 -25.53
N MET A 20 5.61 11.44 -26.21
CA MET A 20 6.05 10.05 -26.36
C MET A 20 6.48 9.40 -25.03
N TYR A 21 6.87 10.19 -24.03
CA TYR A 21 7.36 9.71 -22.74
C TYR A 21 6.27 9.61 -21.69
N GLY A 22 5.19 10.37 -21.82
CA GLY A 22 4.06 10.27 -20.91
C GLY A 22 3.20 11.52 -20.88
N GLU A 23 2.44 11.64 -19.80
CA GLU A 23 1.68 12.86 -19.52
C GLU A 23 2.47 13.75 -18.58
N TYR A 24 2.47 15.04 -18.87
CA TYR A 24 3.12 16.05 -18.07
C TYR A 24 2.20 17.27 -17.94
N ARG A 25 2.54 18.17 -17.01
CA ARG A 25 1.93 19.48 -16.93
C ARG A 25 2.99 20.53 -17.11
N GLU A 26 2.68 21.56 -17.88
CA GLU A 26 3.53 22.72 -18.10
C GLU A 26 2.82 24.00 -17.69
N CYS A 27 3.55 24.94 -17.08
CA CYS A 27 3.01 26.26 -16.77
C CYS A 27 3.13 27.17 -17.98
N LEU A 28 2.00 27.76 -18.40
CA LEU A 28 1.94 28.63 -19.58
C LEU A 28 2.64 29.98 -19.37
N MET A 29 2.92 30.38 -18.13
CA MET A 29 3.55 31.68 -17.83
C MET A 29 5.06 31.60 -17.56
N CYS A 30 5.52 30.55 -16.87
CA CYS A 30 6.93 30.45 -16.45
C CYS A 30 7.66 29.20 -16.98
N GLY A 31 6.97 28.33 -17.72
CA GLY A 31 7.58 27.12 -18.30
C GLY A 31 7.89 26.01 -17.30
N TYR A 32 7.41 26.07 -16.05
CA TYR A 32 7.58 24.98 -15.09
C TYR A 32 6.93 23.69 -15.59
N MET A 33 7.69 22.61 -15.69
CA MET A 33 7.20 21.29 -16.11
C MET A 33 7.21 20.30 -14.95
N ALA A 34 6.19 19.45 -14.88
CA ALA A 34 6.10 18.37 -13.90
C ALA A 34 5.46 17.13 -14.55
N ASP A 35 6.11 15.99 -14.40
CA ASP A 35 5.60 14.72 -14.91
C ASP A 35 4.41 14.22 -14.08
N ILE A 36 3.39 13.70 -14.75
CA ILE A 36 2.25 13.06 -14.10
C ILE A 36 2.55 11.57 -14.00
N ARG A 37 3.04 11.14 -12.83
CA ARG A 37 3.22 9.71 -12.55
C ARG A 37 1.85 9.02 -12.58
N LYS A 38 1.63 8.22 -13.62
CA LYS A 38 0.58 7.19 -13.57
C LYS A 38 1.05 6.12 -12.60
N PRO A 39 0.20 5.61 -11.70
CA PRO A 39 0.54 4.41 -10.96
C PRO A 39 0.79 3.33 -12.00
N SER A 40 2.05 2.92 -12.15
CA SER A 40 2.37 1.75 -12.93
C SER A 40 1.56 0.59 -12.34
N LEU A 41 1.01 -0.28 -13.19
CA LEU A 41 0.40 -1.54 -12.72
C LEU A 41 1.42 -2.43 -11.96
N PHE A 42 2.70 -2.06 -11.99
CA PHE A 42 3.78 -2.54 -11.14
C PHE A 42 4.09 -1.59 -9.96
N SER A 43 3.06 -0.95 -9.41
CA SER A 43 3.19 -0.41 -8.05
C SER A 43 3.31 -1.64 -7.16
N MET A 44 4.52 -1.96 -6.71
CA MET A 44 4.73 -2.91 -5.63
C MET A 44 4.03 -2.35 -4.39
N GLU A 45 2.73 -2.57 -4.28
CA GLU A 45 2.06 -2.47 -3.00
C GLU A 45 2.67 -3.55 -2.10
N PRO A 46 3.06 -3.20 -0.86
CA PRO A 46 3.51 -4.20 0.09
C PRO A 46 2.38 -5.21 0.28
N VAL A 47 2.60 -6.45 -0.15
CA VAL A 47 1.64 -7.54 0.05
C VAL A 47 1.41 -7.64 1.56
N PRO A 48 0.16 -7.60 2.06
CA PRO A 48 -0.10 -7.73 3.48
C PRO A 48 0.48 -9.06 3.96
N ALA A 49 1.27 -8.99 5.03
CA ALA A 49 1.89 -10.17 5.62
C ALA A 49 0.83 -11.25 5.88
N PRO A 50 1.12 -12.54 5.57
CA PRO A 50 0.14 -13.60 5.77
C PRO A 50 -0.29 -13.64 7.24
N ALA A 51 -1.60 -13.69 7.47
CA ALA A 51 -2.16 -13.74 8.81
C ALA A 51 -1.56 -14.92 9.62
N PRO A 52 -1.27 -14.73 10.91
CA PRO A 52 -0.68 -15.79 11.72
C PRO A 52 -1.65 -16.99 11.81
N ILE A 53 -1.17 -18.15 11.35
CA ILE A 53 -1.91 -19.42 11.43
C ILE A 53 -2.05 -19.79 12.91
N GLN A 54 -3.26 -19.64 13.46
CA GLN A 54 -3.58 -20.09 14.81
C GLN A 54 -3.53 -21.63 14.85
N LYS A 55 -2.40 -22.18 15.27
CA LYS A 55 -2.28 -23.60 15.61
C LYS A 55 -3.21 -23.87 16.79
N LYS A 56 -4.38 -24.45 16.53
CA LYS A 56 -5.26 -24.98 17.59
C LYS A 56 -4.49 -26.08 18.32
N VAL A 57 -3.87 -25.72 19.45
CA VAL A 57 -3.33 -26.69 20.40
C VAL A 57 -4.51 -27.45 20.97
N SER A 58 -4.76 -28.65 20.47
CA SER A 58 -5.71 -29.58 21.05
C SER A 58 -5.25 -29.91 22.46
N LYS A 59 -6.00 -29.46 23.46
CA LYS A 59 -5.75 -29.78 24.86
C LYS A 59 -5.86 -31.31 25.00
N ARG A 60 -4.74 -31.99 25.26
CA ARG A 60 -4.75 -33.42 25.61
C ARG A 60 -5.49 -33.59 26.94
N PRO A 61 -6.44 -34.52 27.05
CA PRO A 61 -7.13 -34.76 28.31
C PRO A 61 -6.14 -35.26 29.36
N ALA A 62 -6.20 -34.67 30.55
CA ALA A 62 -5.42 -35.11 31.71
C ALA A 62 -5.81 -36.55 32.05
N ARG A 63 -4.84 -37.47 31.97
CA ARG A 63 -5.04 -38.86 32.34
C ARG A 63 -5.27 -38.91 33.86
N ALA A 64 -6.49 -39.25 34.27
CA ALA A 64 -6.83 -39.44 35.67
C ALA A 64 -5.92 -40.52 36.28
N ARG A 65 -5.11 -40.15 37.28
CA ARG A 65 -4.36 -41.12 38.08
C ARG A 65 -5.33 -41.76 39.06
N THR A 66 -5.92 -42.88 38.67
CA THR A 66 -6.60 -43.77 39.61
C THR A 66 -5.55 -44.42 40.50
N SER A 67 -5.39 -43.92 41.72
CA SER A 67 -4.65 -44.60 42.78
C SER A 67 -5.56 -45.62 43.45
N ALA A 68 -5.62 -46.82 42.87
CA ALA A 68 -6.09 -48.01 43.57
C ALA A 68 -4.89 -48.86 43.97
N ILE A 69 -5.01 -49.56 45.11
CA ILE A 69 -4.16 -50.67 45.62
C ILE A 69 -2.97 -50.16 46.47
N ARG A 70 -2.75 -50.52 47.75
CA ARG A 70 -2.93 -51.74 48.58
C ARG A 70 -3.01 -51.29 50.06
N ALA A 71 -3.91 -51.74 50.93
CA ALA A 71 -3.99 -53.05 51.59
C ALA A 71 -2.68 -53.48 52.28
N ALA A 72 -2.58 -53.23 53.59
CA ALA A 72 -1.82 -53.99 54.60
C ALA A 72 -2.34 -53.63 55.99
#